data_AF-A0A4Y9FPT3-F1
#
_entry.id   AF-A0A4Y9FPT3-F1
#
_cell.length_a   1.000
_cell.length_b   1.000
_cell.length_c   1.000
_cell.angle_alpha   90.00
_cell.angle_beta   90.00
_cell.angle_gamma   90.00
#
_symmetry.space_group_name_H-M   'P 1'
#
loop_
_entity.id
_entity.type
_entity.pdbx_description
1 polymer ?
#
loop_
_entity_poly.entity_id
_entity_poly.type
_entity_poly.pdbx_seq_one_letter_code
_entity_poly.pdbx_strand_id
1 'polypeptide(L)'
;AKDTAKSAIDTAAAAKKQEIDNRQDLTDEEKAAAKSEVDTKANEAKASIDSATTNAGVETAKTAGVDSISAINPPATAKDTAKSAIDTAAAAKKQEIDNRQDLTDEEKAAAKSEVDTKANEAKASIDSATTNAGVETAKTAGVDSISAINPPATAKDTAKSAIDTAAAAKKQEIDNRQDLTDEEKAAAKSEVDTKASEAKSAIDSVTTDAGVETAKTAGVDSISAINPPATAKDTAKSAIDTAAAAKKQEIDNRQDLTDEEKAAAKSDVDTKANDAKAAIDNATTNAGVETAKTAGTDSISSVNPPATAKDTAKSAIDRAAATKKREIDARSDLTAEEKAAAKADVDTKANDAKAAIDAATTNEAVETAKTAGVDSITAINPPATAKDTAKAAIDRAAEAKKREIDARSDLTAEEKAAAKAEVDALAIVAKAAIDEAGDNAGVALALEKGLVAIAAVNPVAASTTKSLPKTGEKISASTTLLGELLLLLALLSLARKKQEEE
;
A
#
# COMPACT_ATOMS: atom_id res chain seq x y z
N ALA A 1 41.14 -106.19 63.76
CA ALA A 1 40.09 -106.05 62.73
C ALA A 1 39.21 -104.82 62.99
N LYS A 2 38.46 -104.77 64.11
CA LYS A 2 37.59 -103.61 64.45
C LYS A 2 38.34 -102.29 64.57
N ASP A 3 39.46 -102.24 65.29
CA ASP A 3 40.22 -100.99 65.46
C ASP A 3 40.79 -100.46 64.13
N THR A 4 41.31 -101.36 63.30
CA THR A 4 41.75 -101.04 61.93
C THR A 4 40.61 -100.50 61.08
N ALA A 5 39.40 -101.08 61.19
CA ALA A 5 38.22 -100.61 60.48
C ALA A 5 37.77 -99.21 60.96
N LYS A 6 37.77 -98.95 62.28
CA LYS A 6 37.44 -97.63 62.84
C LYS A 6 38.46 -96.56 62.43
N SER A 7 39.75 -96.90 62.42
CA SER A 7 40.79 -95.99 61.93
C SER A 7 40.64 -95.65 60.44
N ALA A 8 40.14 -96.60 59.63
CA ALA A 8 39.76 -96.33 58.25
C ALA A 8 38.57 -95.35 58.15
N ILE A 9 37.58 -95.46 59.04
CA ILE A 9 36.47 -94.50 59.14
C ILE A 9 36.98 -93.10 59.53
N ASP A 10 37.88 -93.01 60.51
CA ASP A 10 38.48 -91.71 60.91
C ASP A 10 39.25 -91.06 59.77
N THR A 11 40.05 -91.85 59.04
CA THR A 11 40.77 -91.37 57.86
C THR A 11 39.81 -90.87 56.77
N ALA A 12 38.74 -91.62 56.48
CA ALA A 12 37.73 -91.23 55.50
C ALA A 12 36.99 -89.95 55.92
N ALA A 13 36.61 -89.84 57.20
CA ALA A 13 35.97 -88.65 57.75
C ALA A 13 36.88 -87.42 57.66
N ALA A 14 38.16 -87.55 58.06
CA ALA A 14 39.13 -86.46 57.99
C ALA A 14 39.35 -85.98 56.53
N ALA A 15 39.55 -86.92 55.60
CA ALA A 15 39.68 -86.61 54.18
C ALA A 15 38.44 -85.88 53.65
N LYS A 16 37.23 -86.34 54.03
CA LYS A 16 35.99 -85.74 53.57
C LYS A 16 35.76 -84.33 54.12
N LYS A 17 36.12 -84.08 55.39
CA LYS A 17 36.07 -82.73 55.97
C LYS A 17 37.04 -81.77 55.28
N GLN A 18 38.22 -82.25 54.89
CA GLN A 18 39.19 -81.45 54.14
C GLN A 18 38.68 -81.14 52.72
N GLU A 19 38.03 -82.09 52.06
CA GLU A 19 37.33 -81.86 50.79
C GLU A 19 36.27 -80.74 50.94
N ILE A 20 35.45 -80.80 51.99
CA ILE A 20 34.45 -79.77 52.31
C ILE A 20 35.12 -78.41 52.59
N ASP A 21 36.25 -78.37 53.27
CA ASP A 21 36.97 -77.12 53.55
C ASP A 21 37.47 -76.42 52.29
N ASN A 22 37.94 -77.21 51.32
CA ASN A 22 38.49 -76.71 50.06
C ASN A 22 37.41 -76.14 49.12
N ARG A 23 36.14 -76.46 49.35
CA ARG A 23 35.02 -75.95 48.56
C ARG A 23 34.80 -74.45 48.82
N GLN A 24 34.99 -73.62 47.80
CA GLN A 24 34.86 -72.15 47.88
C GLN A 24 33.44 -71.64 47.62
N ASP A 25 32.61 -72.52 47.04
CA ASP A 25 31.19 -72.29 46.78
C ASP A 25 30.36 -72.35 48.07
N LEU A 26 30.83 -73.07 49.09
CA LEU A 26 30.16 -73.17 50.40
C LEU A 26 30.52 -72.01 51.32
N THR A 27 29.53 -71.57 52.08
CA THR A 27 29.72 -70.71 53.25
C THR A 27 30.27 -71.48 54.46
N ASP A 28 30.80 -70.76 55.44
CA ASP A 28 31.28 -71.31 56.70
C ASP A 28 30.18 -72.10 57.42
N GLU A 29 28.94 -71.63 57.38
CA GLU A 29 27.77 -72.32 57.94
C GLU A 29 27.44 -73.63 57.20
N GLU A 30 27.45 -73.63 55.86
CA GLU A 30 27.21 -74.84 55.06
C GLU A 30 28.33 -75.87 55.25
N LYS A 31 29.59 -75.41 55.35
CA LYS A 31 30.74 -76.27 55.69
C LYS A 31 30.57 -76.88 57.09
N ALA A 32 30.17 -76.09 58.08
CA ALA A 32 29.98 -76.57 59.44
C ALA A 32 28.88 -77.64 59.51
N ALA A 33 27.74 -77.41 58.84
CA ALA A 33 26.65 -78.38 58.77
C ALA A 33 27.09 -79.70 58.11
N ALA A 34 27.78 -79.63 56.97
CA ALA A 34 28.27 -80.79 56.24
C ALA A 34 29.29 -81.60 57.06
N LYS A 35 30.21 -80.92 57.76
CA LYS A 35 31.18 -81.58 58.65
C LYS A 35 30.48 -82.28 59.82
N SER A 36 29.41 -81.71 60.35
CA SER A 36 28.59 -82.34 61.38
C SER A 36 27.89 -83.61 60.87
N GLU A 37 27.46 -83.62 59.60
CA GLU A 37 26.92 -84.82 58.95
C GLU A 37 28.01 -85.90 58.77
N VAL A 38 29.23 -85.51 58.38
CA VAL A 38 30.39 -86.43 58.32
C VAL A 38 30.65 -87.06 59.69
N ASP A 39 30.63 -86.26 60.77
CA ASP A 39 30.79 -86.78 62.13
C ASP A 39 29.68 -87.78 62.52
N THR A 40 28.44 -87.48 62.13
CA THR A 40 27.29 -88.35 62.37
C THR A 40 27.47 -89.69 61.66
N LYS A 41 27.81 -89.67 60.36
CA LYS A 41 28.05 -90.90 59.57
C LYS A 41 29.26 -91.69 60.04
N ALA A 42 30.33 -91.02 60.47
CA ALA A 42 31.48 -91.69 61.06
C ALA A 42 31.12 -92.41 62.37
N ASN A 43 30.29 -91.79 63.21
CA ASN A 43 29.83 -92.41 64.45
C ASN A 43 28.87 -93.60 64.20
N GLU A 44 27.94 -93.48 63.25
CA GLU A 44 27.06 -94.58 62.81
C GLU A 44 27.87 -95.78 62.27
N ALA A 45 28.90 -95.52 61.45
CA ALA A 45 29.78 -96.54 60.91
C ALA A 45 30.58 -97.26 62.02
N LYS A 46 31.14 -96.51 62.98
CA LYS A 46 31.86 -97.07 64.13
C LYS A 46 30.96 -97.95 65.00
N ALA A 47 29.72 -97.53 65.25
CA ALA A 47 28.73 -98.32 65.98
C ALA A 47 28.38 -99.64 65.25
N SER A 48 28.29 -99.58 63.91
CA SER A 48 28.05 -100.77 63.07
C SER A 48 29.23 -101.74 63.10
N ILE A 49 30.47 -101.23 63.04
CA ILE A 49 31.70 -102.02 63.22
C ILE A 49 31.76 -102.67 64.61
N ASP A 50 31.36 -101.95 65.65
CA ASP A 50 31.31 -102.48 67.02
C ASP A 50 30.30 -103.61 67.17
N SER A 51 29.19 -103.53 66.45
CA SER A 51 28.11 -104.51 66.47
C SER A 51 28.40 -105.76 65.61
N ALA A 52 29.38 -105.72 64.70
CA ALA A 52 29.75 -106.85 63.85
C ALA A 52 30.39 -108.01 64.66
N THR A 53 29.94 -109.25 64.42
CA THR A 53 30.38 -110.45 65.16
C THR A 53 31.42 -111.30 64.40
N THR A 54 31.69 -110.98 63.14
CA THR A 54 32.67 -111.69 62.29
C THR A 54 33.59 -110.70 61.58
N ASN A 55 34.79 -111.16 61.18
CA ASN A 55 35.73 -110.32 60.41
C ASN A 55 35.12 -109.86 59.06
N ALA A 56 34.34 -110.72 58.40
CA ALA A 56 33.62 -110.35 57.18
C ALA A 56 32.58 -109.24 57.45
N GLY A 57 31.82 -109.34 58.55
CA GLY A 57 30.87 -108.30 58.96
C GLY A 57 31.54 -106.97 59.30
N VAL A 58 32.74 -107.01 59.92
CA VAL A 58 33.56 -105.81 60.18
C VAL A 58 33.97 -105.15 58.87
N GLU A 59 34.40 -105.92 57.88
CA GLU A 59 34.80 -105.38 56.57
C GLU A 59 33.59 -104.82 55.81
N THR A 60 32.44 -105.49 55.82
CA THR A 60 31.20 -104.95 55.22
C THR A 60 30.76 -103.65 55.88
N ALA A 61 30.77 -103.57 57.22
CA ALA A 61 30.39 -102.36 57.96
C ALA A 61 31.37 -101.20 57.72
N LYS A 62 32.67 -101.51 57.61
CA LYS A 62 33.71 -100.55 57.21
C LYS A 62 33.44 -100.00 55.82
N THR A 63 33.26 -100.85 54.82
CA THR A 63 33.01 -100.44 53.43
C THR A 63 31.75 -99.56 53.35
N ALA A 64 30.63 -100.01 53.92
CA ALA A 64 29.40 -99.22 53.94
C ALA A 64 29.55 -97.86 54.64
N GLY A 65 30.35 -97.79 55.70
CA GLY A 65 30.65 -96.56 56.42
C GLY A 65 31.51 -95.58 55.63
N VAL A 66 32.56 -96.08 54.97
CA VAL A 66 33.40 -95.28 54.05
C VAL A 66 32.57 -94.76 52.89
N ASP A 67 31.75 -95.61 52.28
CA ASP A 67 30.86 -95.24 51.19
C ASP A 67 29.88 -94.14 51.64
N SER A 68 29.25 -94.31 52.80
CA SER A 68 28.32 -93.32 53.36
C SER A 68 28.97 -91.95 53.62
N ILE A 69 30.20 -91.93 54.13
CA ILE A 69 30.96 -90.67 54.33
C ILE A 69 31.32 -90.04 52.99
N SER A 70 31.84 -90.84 52.06
CA SER A 70 32.26 -90.35 50.75
C SER A 70 31.10 -89.76 49.94
N ALA A 71 29.88 -90.28 50.13
CA ALA A 71 28.67 -89.82 49.48
C ALA A 71 28.17 -88.44 49.96
N ILE A 72 28.69 -87.91 51.07
CA ILE A 72 28.29 -86.59 51.57
C ILE A 72 28.73 -85.52 50.55
N ASN A 73 27.79 -84.75 50.02
CA ASN A 73 28.13 -83.66 49.11
C ASN A 73 27.16 -82.49 49.35
N PRO A 74 27.52 -81.52 50.21
CA PRO A 74 26.60 -80.44 50.56
C PRO A 74 26.30 -79.54 49.35
N PRO A 75 25.06 -79.09 49.14
CA PRO A 75 24.75 -78.11 48.11
C PRO A 75 25.25 -76.70 48.50
N ALA A 76 25.65 -75.89 47.53
CA ALA A 76 26.01 -74.47 47.73
C ALA A 76 24.78 -73.56 47.57
N THR A 77 23.90 -73.53 48.56
CA THR A 77 22.59 -72.89 48.45
C THR A 77 22.64 -71.37 48.61
N ALA A 78 23.46 -70.86 49.51
CA ALA A 78 23.47 -69.44 49.86
C ALA A 78 23.95 -68.56 48.70
N LYS A 79 25.14 -68.87 48.15
CA LYS A 79 25.72 -68.12 47.03
C LYS A 79 24.90 -68.24 45.75
N ASP A 80 24.40 -69.44 45.43
CA ASP A 80 23.60 -69.67 44.22
C ASP A 80 22.27 -68.92 44.27
N THR A 81 21.61 -68.91 45.44
CA THR A 81 20.38 -68.12 45.65
C THR A 81 20.64 -66.62 45.50
N ALA A 82 21.73 -66.12 46.08
CA ALA A 82 22.10 -64.71 45.98
C ALA A 82 22.42 -64.29 44.54
N LYS A 83 23.19 -65.09 43.79
CA LYS A 83 23.49 -64.82 42.38
C LYS A 83 22.23 -64.83 41.50
N SER A 84 21.32 -65.77 41.74
CA SER A 84 20.03 -65.84 41.05
C SER A 84 19.17 -64.59 41.31
N ALA A 85 19.22 -64.04 42.54
CA ALA A 85 18.57 -62.78 42.85
C ALA A 85 19.19 -61.58 42.11
N ILE A 86 20.52 -61.55 41.95
CA ILE A 86 21.21 -60.54 41.13
C ILE A 86 20.80 -60.65 39.66
N ASP A 87 20.74 -61.86 39.11
CA ASP A 87 20.29 -62.10 37.74
C ASP A 87 18.84 -61.63 37.52
N THR A 88 17.97 -61.90 38.48
CA THR A 88 16.57 -61.46 38.46
C THR A 88 16.48 -59.93 38.50
N ALA A 89 17.23 -59.28 39.39
CA ALA A 89 17.26 -57.82 39.49
C ALA A 89 17.80 -57.16 38.22
N ALA A 90 18.89 -57.70 37.64
CA ALA A 90 19.46 -57.22 36.39
C ALA A 90 18.46 -57.37 35.22
N ALA A 91 17.79 -58.52 35.10
CA ALA A 91 16.79 -58.75 34.07
C ALA A 91 15.60 -57.78 34.19
N ALA A 92 15.08 -57.60 35.40
CA ALA A 92 14.00 -56.64 35.67
C ALA A 92 14.42 -55.21 35.31
N LYS A 93 15.63 -54.80 35.66
CA LYS A 93 16.12 -53.45 35.39
C LYS A 93 16.31 -53.19 33.90
N LYS A 94 16.83 -54.17 33.15
CA LYS A 94 16.94 -54.07 31.68
C LYS A 94 15.57 -53.94 31.01
N GLN A 95 14.55 -54.64 31.53
CA GLN A 95 13.19 -54.50 31.04
C GLN A 95 12.59 -53.12 31.33
N GLU A 96 12.86 -52.55 32.51
CA GLU A 96 12.48 -51.16 32.83
C GLU A 96 13.11 -50.17 31.84
N ILE A 97 14.40 -50.31 31.53
CA ILE A 97 15.11 -49.50 30.53
C ILE A 97 14.51 -49.69 29.12
N ASP A 98 14.14 -50.91 28.74
CA ASP A 98 13.51 -51.18 27.44
C ASP A 98 12.18 -50.45 27.25
N ASN A 99 11.39 -50.36 28.32
CA ASN A 99 10.08 -49.74 28.30
C ASN A 99 10.12 -48.21 28.21
N ARG A 100 11.28 -47.60 28.45
CA ARG A 100 11.46 -46.15 28.34
C ARG A 100 11.48 -45.70 26.87
N GLN A 101 10.45 -44.96 26.46
CA GLN A 101 10.27 -44.47 25.07
C GLN A 101 10.99 -43.15 24.79
N ASP A 102 11.38 -42.45 25.86
CA ASP A 102 12.16 -41.22 25.84
C ASP A 102 13.63 -41.46 25.46
N LEU A 103 14.16 -42.66 25.74
CA LEU A 103 15.52 -43.06 25.42
C LEU A 103 15.67 -43.52 23.96
N THR A 104 16.83 -43.25 23.39
CA THR A 104 17.26 -43.88 22.14
C THR A 104 17.82 -45.29 22.37
N ASP A 105 17.94 -46.06 21.30
CA ASP A 105 18.49 -47.41 21.31
C ASP A 105 19.95 -47.39 21.81
N GLU A 106 20.71 -46.36 21.47
CA GLU A 106 22.07 -46.13 21.95
C GLU A 106 22.13 -45.84 23.46
N GLU A 107 21.25 -44.96 23.97
CA GLU A 107 21.14 -44.66 25.41
C GLU A 107 20.72 -45.91 26.21
N LYS A 108 19.77 -46.70 25.68
CA LYS A 108 19.37 -47.99 26.26
C LYS A 108 20.52 -48.98 26.30
N ALA A 109 21.27 -49.11 25.20
CA ALA A 109 22.39 -50.05 25.13
C ALA A 109 23.48 -49.72 26.16
N ALA A 110 23.82 -48.44 26.31
CA ALA A 110 24.78 -47.98 27.32
C ALA A 110 24.29 -48.30 28.74
N ALA A 111 23.03 -48.00 29.06
CA ALA A 111 22.45 -48.27 30.37
C ALA A 111 22.38 -49.77 30.72
N LYS A 112 22.04 -50.63 29.74
CA LYS A 112 22.05 -52.08 29.95
C LYS A 112 23.45 -52.64 30.16
N SER A 113 24.47 -52.06 29.52
CA SER A 113 25.87 -52.41 29.76
C SER A 113 26.32 -52.04 31.17
N GLU A 114 25.84 -50.91 31.70
CA GLU A 114 26.06 -50.53 33.10
C GLU A 114 25.38 -51.52 34.07
N VAL A 115 24.15 -51.97 33.76
CA VAL A 115 23.46 -53.02 34.54
C VAL A 115 24.28 -54.31 34.58
N ASP A 116 24.82 -54.75 33.43
CA ASP A 116 25.67 -55.95 33.37
C ASP A 116 26.94 -55.79 34.20
N THR A 117 27.56 -54.61 34.16
CA THR A 117 28.74 -54.29 34.95
C THR A 117 28.43 -54.41 36.44
N LYS A 118 27.33 -53.79 36.92
CA LYS A 118 26.90 -53.86 38.32
C LYS A 118 26.50 -55.27 38.77
N ALA A 119 25.85 -56.04 37.90
CA ALA A 119 25.53 -57.43 38.19
C ALA A 119 26.79 -58.29 38.38
N ASN A 120 27.80 -58.10 37.53
CA ASN A 120 29.07 -58.83 37.64
C ASN A 120 29.87 -58.43 38.90
N GLU A 121 29.91 -57.13 39.23
CA GLU A 121 30.52 -56.62 40.49
C GLU A 121 29.84 -57.25 41.72
N ALA A 122 28.51 -57.35 41.73
CA ALA A 122 27.75 -57.96 42.81
C ALA A 122 28.02 -59.47 42.95
N LYS A 123 28.06 -60.21 41.83
CA LYS A 123 28.38 -61.65 41.84
C LYS A 123 29.79 -61.93 42.35
N ALA A 124 30.77 -61.12 41.95
CA ALA A 124 32.14 -61.22 42.46
C ALA A 124 32.21 -60.98 43.98
N SER A 125 31.39 -60.04 44.50
CA SER A 125 31.28 -59.77 45.93
C SER A 125 30.64 -60.94 46.69
N ILE A 126 29.61 -61.58 46.11
CA ILE A 126 28.99 -62.80 46.66
C ILE A 126 30.00 -63.96 46.68
N ASP A 127 30.77 -64.14 45.61
CA ASP A 127 31.80 -65.18 45.53
C ASP A 127 32.87 -65.01 46.62
N SER A 128 33.22 -63.78 46.93
CA SER A 128 34.22 -63.43 47.94
C SER A 128 33.72 -63.57 49.39
N ALA A 129 32.41 -63.61 49.62
CA ALA A 129 31.84 -63.73 50.96
C ALA A 129 32.02 -65.15 51.53
N THR A 130 32.40 -65.26 52.81
CA THR A 130 32.61 -66.56 53.48
C THR A 130 31.42 -66.99 54.34
N THR A 131 30.60 -66.05 54.82
CA THR A 131 29.44 -66.34 55.70
C THR A 131 28.12 -66.05 55.00
N ASN A 132 27.05 -66.69 55.47
CA ASN A 132 25.68 -66.41 55.01
C ASN A 132 25.30 -64.91 55.13
N ALA A 133 25.70 -64.25 56.23
CA ALA A 133 25.44 -62.83 56.44
C ALA A 133 26.20 -61.94 55.45
N GLY A 134 27.44 -62.31 55.11
CA GLY A 134 28.24 -61.63 54.10
C GLY A 134 27.63 -61.77 52.71
N VAL A 135 27.16 -62.97 52.36
CA VAL A 135 26.45 -63.24 51.10
C VAL A 135 25.17 -62.40 50.99
N GLU A 136 24.37 -62.32 52.06
CA GLU A 136 23.14 -61.50 52.06
C GLU A 136 23.46 -60.01 51.95
N THR A 137 24.50 -59.52 52.64
CA THR A 137 24.94 -58.12 52.54
C THR A 137 25.38 -57.77 51.12
N ALA A 138 26.18 -58.64 50.48
CA ALA A 138 26.62 -58.45 49.10
C ALA A 138 25.46 -58.52 48.11
N LYS A 139 24.48 -59.41 48.34
CA LYS A 139 23.24 -59.50 47.55
C LYS A 139 22.48 -58.17 47.61
N THR A 140 22.20 -57.67 48.81
CA THR A 140 21.44 -56.43 49.02
C THR A 140 22.14 -55.24 48.36
N ALA A 141 23.43 -55.04 48.61
CA ALA A 141 24.19 -53.95 48.00
C ALA A 141 24.21 -54.03 46.46
N GLY A 142 24.29 -55.25 45.90
CA GLY A 142 24.23 -55.48 44.46
C GLY A 142 22.88 -55.16 43.85
N VAL A 143 21.79 -55.61 44.48
CA VAL A 143 20.42 -55.28 44.05
C VAL A 143 20.19 -53.77 44.10
N ASP A 144 20.59 -53.11 45.19
CA ASP A 144 20.45 -51.66 45.35
C ASP A 144 21.22 -50.91 44.25
N SER A 145 22.46 -51.32 43.98
CA SER A 145 23.30 -50.71 42.93
C SER A 145 22.70 -50.85 41.53
N ILE A 146 22.12 -52.01 41.20
CA ILE A 146 21.41 -52.21 39.93
C ILE A 146 20.15 -51.34 39.87
N SER A 147 19.39 -51.29 40.95
CA SER A 147 18.13 -50.55 41.01
C SER A 147 18.31 -49.04 40.80
N ALA A 148 19.45 -48.50 41.24
CA ALA A 148 19.80 -47.08 41.16
C ALA A 148 20.14 -46.59 39.74
N ILE A 149 20.35 -47.49 38.78
CA ILE A 149 20.65 -47.11 37.40
C ILE A 149 19.44 -46.40 36.78
N ASN A 150 19.61 -45.15 36.36
CA ASN A 150 18.56 -44.39 35.69
C ASN A 150 19.15 -43.49 34.61
N PRO A 151 19.19 -43.92 33.34
CA PRO A 151 19.83 -43.15 32.28
C PRO A 151 19.05 -41.86 31.96
N PRO A 152 19.71 -40.73 31.68
CA PRO A 152 19.03 -39.53 31.20
C PRO A 152 18.60 -39.69 29.73
N ALA A 153 17.49 -39.06 29.33
CA ALA A 153 17.07 -38.96 27.93
C ALA A 153 17.61 -37.66 27.33
N THR A 154 18.78 -37.72 26.71
CA THR A 154 19.53 -36.52 26.29
C THR A 154 19.30 -36.17 24.83
N ALA A 155 19.24 -37.18 23.95
CA ALA A 155 19.16 -36.96 22.51
C ALA A 155 17.84 -36.27 22.10
N LYS A 156 16.69 -36.84 22.49
CA LYS A 156 15.36 -36.29 22.16
C LYS A 156 15.12 -34.92 22.81
N ASP A 157 15.53 -34.74 24.06
CA ASP A 157 15.33 -33.47 24.78
C ASP A 157 16.15 -32.32 24.17
N THR A 158 17.39 -32.61 23.77
CA THR A 158 18.25 -31.65 23.07
C THR A 158 17.66 -31.26 21.72
N ALA A 159 17.16 -32.25 20.96
CA ALA A 159 16.53 -32.01 19.66
C ALA A 159 15.25 -31.16 19.78
N LYS A 160 14.37 -31.45 20.74
CA LYS A 160 13.16 -30.65 20.98
C LYS A 160 13.48 -29.22 21.40
N SER A 161 14.52 -29.03 22.21
CA SER A 161 15.00 -27.69 22.60
C SER A 161 15.52 -26.89 21.40
N ALA A 162 16.17 -27.56 20.43
CA ALA A 162 16.58 -26.94 19.17
C ALA A 162 15.37 -26.51 18.32
N ILE A 163 14.31 -27.32 18.27
CA ILE A 163 13.04 -26.95 17.61
C ILE A 163 12.40 -25.72 18.27
N ASP A 164 12.36 -25.66 19.60
CA ASP A 164 11.83 -24.50 20.33
C ASP A 164 12.63 -23.23 20.04
N THR A 165 13.95 -23.35 19.99
CA THR A 165 14.85 -22.23 19.65
C THR A 165 14.60 -21.74 18.21
N ALA A 166 14.48 -22.66 17.24
CA ALA A 166 14.21 -22.32 15.85
C ALA A 166 12.83 -21.66 15.69
N ALA A 167 11.80 -22.19 16.36
CA ALA A 167 10.46 -21.60 16.37
C ALA A 167 10.46 -20.19 16.96
N ALA A 168 11.11 -19.98 18.10
CA ALA A 168 11.21 -18.66 18.73
C ALA A 168 11.93 -17.64 17.82
N ALA A 169 13.05 -18.03 17.23
CA ALA A 169 13.79 -17.19 16.29
C ALA A 169 12.92 -16.82 15.07
N LYS A 170 12.20 -17.79 14.51
CA LYS A 170 11.35 -17.55 13.34
C LYS A 170 10.17 -16.63 13.65
N LYS A 171 9.54 -16.77 14.81
CA LYS A 171 8.49 -15.84 15.26
C LYS A 171 9.01 -14.42 15.43
N GLN A 172 10.24 -14.26 15.92
CA GLN A 172 10.88 -12.94 16.03
C GLN A 172 11.18 -12.33 14.65
N GLU A 173 11.63 -13.13 13.68
CA GLU A 173 11.80 -12.68 12.29
C GLU A 173 10.47 -12.16 11.71
N ILE A 174 9.38 -12.91 11.91
CA ILE A 174 8.01 -12.52 11.50
C ILE A 174 7.57 -11.23 12.20
N ASP A 175 7.87 -11.05 13.49
CA ASP A 175 7.53 -9.82 14.23
C ASP A 175 8.22 -8.58 13.67
N ASN A 176 9.47 -8.73 13.25
CA ASN A 176 10.28 -7.64 12.73
C ASN A 176 9.85 -7.17 11.33
N ARG A 177 9.07 -7.99 10.61
CA ARG A 177 8.53 -7.62 9.29
C ARG A 177 7.50 -6.50 9.40
N GLN A 178 7.81 -5.34 8.81
CA GLN A 178 6.97 -4.15 8.83
C GLN A 178 5.96 -4.10 7.67
N ASP A 179 6.20 -4.90 6.64
CA ASP A 179 5.33 -5.07 5.48
C ASP A 179 4.05 -5.86 5.80
N LEU A 180 4.10 -6.71 6.83
CA LEU A 180 2.95 -7.52 7.27
C LEU A 180 2.04 -6.77 8.23
N THR A 181 0.75 -7.11 8.18
CA THR A 181 -0.21 -6.76 9.22
C THR A 181 -0.16 -7.73 10.41
N ASP A 182 -0.76 -7.35 11.53
CA ASP A 182 -0.86 -8.15 12.74
C ASP A 182 -1.60 -9.47 12.47
N GLU A 183 -2.61 -9.46 11.60
CA GLU A 183 -3.34 -10.66 11.19
C GLU A 183 -2.46 -11.61 10.35
N GLU A 184 -1.69 -11.09 9.40
CA GLU A 184 -0.75 -11.88 8.59
C GLU A 184 0.37 -12.48 9.46
N LYS A 185 0.89 -11.70 10.43
CA LYS A 185 1.86 -12.18 11.43
C LYS A 185 1.28 -13.29 12.30
N ALA A 186 0.05 -13.12 12.80
CA ALA A 186 -0.60 -14.11 13.65
C ALA A 186 -0.80 -15.45 12.92
N ALA A 187 -1.24 -15.41 11.66
CA ALA A 187 -1.37 -16.60 10.83
C ALA A 187 -0.03 -17.31 10.63
N ALA A 188 1.03 -16.56 10.29
CA ALA A 188 2.37 -17.12 10.10
C ALA A 188 2.95 -17.72 11.39
N LYS A 189 2.75 -17.08 12.55
CA LYS A 189 3.17 -17.62 13.86
C LYS A 189 2.43 -18.90 14.22
N SER A 190 1.15 -19.00 13.89
CA SER A 190 0.38 -20.24 14.07
C SER A 190 0.90 -21.37 13.18
N GLU A 191 1.36 -21.05 11.96
CA GLU A 191 2.03 -22.02 11.09
C GLU A 191 3.37 -22.48 11.70
N VAL A 192 4.17 -21.57 12.28
CA VAL A 192 5.39 -21.91 13.02
C VAL A 192 5.09 -22.88 14.17
N ASP A 193 4.06 -22.61 14.96
CA ASP A 193 3.65 -23.49 16.06
C ASP A 193 3.26 -24.88 15.56
N THR A 194 2.50 -24.95 14.46
CA THR A 194 2.10 -26.20 13.83
C THR A 194 3.32 -27.02 13.40
N LYS A 195 4.28 -26.38 12.70
CA LYS A 195 5.53 -27.04 12.26
C LYS A 195 6.42 -27.47 13.42
N ALA A 196 6.50 -26.69 14.50
CA ALA A 196 7.23 -27.08 15.70
C ALA A 196 6.62 -28.33 16.37
N SER A 197 5.29 -28.40 16.47
CA SER A 197 4.59 -29.58 17.00
C SER A 197 4.76 -30.82 16.12
N GLU A 198 4.69 -30.67 14.79
CA GLU A 198 4.97 -31.75 13.83
C GLU A 198 6.40 -32.29 14.00
N ALA A 199 7.40 -31.39 14.10
CA ALA A 199 8.80 -31.77 14.28
C ALA A 199 9.06 -32.50 15.59
N LYS A 200 8.47 -32.03 16.71
CA LYS A 200 8.59 -32.72 18.01
C LYS A 200 7.98 -34.11 17.99
N SER A 201 6.85 -34.27 17.30
CA SER A 201 6.20 -35.58 17.12
C SER A 201 7.06 -36.53 16.28
N ALA A 202 7.75 -36.01 15.27
CA ALA A 202 8.70 -36.80 14.48
C ALA A 202 9.92 -37.26 15.30
N ILE A 203 10.45 -36.38 16.17
CA ILE A 203 11.52 -36.72 17.12
C ILE A 203 11.08 -37.81 18.11
N ASP A 204 9.84 -37.75 18.59
CA ASP A 204 9.31 -38.76 19.50
C ASP A 204 9.17 -40.13 18.86
N SER A 205 8.88 -40.17 17.55
CA SER A 205 8.59 -41.39 16.80
C SER A 205 9.82 -42.20 16.38
N VAL A 206 11.02 -41.61 16.45
CA VAL A 206 12.29 -42.29 16.08
C VAL A 206 12.96 -42.90 17.31
N THR A 207 13.73 -43.97 17.11
CA THR A 207 14.38 -44.73 18.21
C THR A 207 15.89 -44.57 18.27
N THR A 208 16.55 -44.07 17.22
CA THR A 208 18.02 -43.95 17.19
C THR A 208 18.47 -42.50 17.24
N ASP A 209 19.69 -42.26 17.72
CA ASP A 209 20.31 -40.93 17.73
C ASP A 209 20.35 -40.30 16.32
N ALA A 210 20.68 -41.09 15.30
CA ALA A 210 20.71 -40.64 13.91
C ALA A 210 19.31 -40.25 13.38
N GLY A 211 18.28 -40.99 13.79
CA GLY A 211 16.90 -40.67 13.49
C GLY A 211 16.47 -39.36 14.15
N VAL A 212 16.85 -39.16 15.42
CA VAL A 212 16.59 -37.91 16.16
C VAL A 212 17.24 -36.71 15.47
N GLU A 213 18.50 -36.81 15.07
CA GLU A 213 19.21 -35.72 14.38
C GLU A 213 18.60 -35.42 13.00
N THR A 214 18.17 -36.46 12.27
CA THR A 214 17.47 -36.29 10.98
C THR A 214 16.13 -35.58 11.16
N ALA A 215 15.32 -36.02 12.13
CA ALA A 215 14.02 -35.42 12.42
C ALA A 215 14.14 -33.96 12.90
N LYS A 216 15.12 -33.68 13.76
CA LYS A 216 15.50 -32.32 14.18
C LYS A 216 15.82 -31.44 12.98
N THR A 217 16.73 -31.88 12.10
CA THR A 217 17.16 -31.11 10.93
C THR A 217 15.98 -30.78 10.02
N ALA A 218 15.17 -31.79 9.65
CA ALA A 218 13.98 -31.58 8.83
C ALA A 218 12.95 -30.63 9.49
N GLY A 219 12.80 -30.70 10.81
CA GLY A 219 11.94 -29.80 11.58
C GLY A 219 12.42 -28.35 11.58
N VAL A 220 13.72 -28.12 11.82
CA VAL A 220 14.34 -26.79 11.73
C VAL A 220 14.19 -26.22 10.33
N ASP A 221 14.47 -27.01 9.29
CA ASP A 221 14.35 -26.58 7.89
C ASP A 221 12.90 -26.19 7.57
N SER A 222 11.92 -27.00 7.99
CA SER A 222 10.50 -26.72 7.77
C SER A 222 10.03 -25.42 8.44
N ILE A 223 10.50 -25.14 9.66
CA ILE A 223 10.23 -23.87 10.35
C ILE A 223 10.90 -22.71 9.61
N SER A 224 12.15 -22.87 9.18
CA SER A 224 12.94 -21.82 8.52
C SER A 224 12.31 -21.37 7.19
N ALA A 225 11.66 -22.30 6.48
CA ALA A 225 11.02 -22.08 5.19
C ALA A 225 9.74 -21.24 5.24
N ILE A 226 9.17 -21.01 6.42
CA ILE A 226 7.95 -20.21 6.58
C ILE A 226 8.25 -18.76 6.18
N ASN A 227 7.59 -18.26 5.14
CA ASN A 227 7.74 -16.88 4.70
C ASN A 227 6.38 -16.32 4.24
N PRO A 228 5.63 -15.64 5.11
CA PRO A 228 4.29 -15.17 4.76
C PRO A 228 4.34 -14.06 3.70
N PRO A 229 3.41 -14.03 2.73
CA PRO A 229 3.33 -12.91 1.79
C PRO A 229 2.73 -11.66 2.47
N ALA A 230 3.18 -10.47 2.07
CA ALA A 230 2.53 -9.20 2.43
C ALA A 230 1.47 -8.88 1.39
N THR A 231 0.20 -9.07 1.71
CA THR A 231 -0.89 -8.97 0.73
C THR A 231 -1.74 -7.72 0.93
N ALA A 232 -2.05 -7.38 2.19
CA ALA A 232 -2.95 -6.27 2.50
C ALA A 232 -2.38 -4.92 2.06
N LYS A 233 -1.15 -4.59 2.47
CA LYS A 233 -0.51 -3.31 2.14
C LYS A 233 -0.24 -3.15 0.64
N ASP A 234 0.23 -4.21 -0.02
CA ASP A 234 0.54 -4.19 -1.46
C ASP A 234 -0.71 -3.98 -2.32
N THR A 235 -1.82 -4.64 -1.96
CA THR A 235 -3.11 -4.46 -2.62
C THR A 235 -3.62 -3.03 -2.44
N ALA A 236 -3.50 -2.47 -1.23
CA ALA A 236 -3.93 -1.10 -0.94
C ALA A 236 -3.10 -0.05 -1.70
N LYS A 237 -1.77 -0.19 -1.76
CA LYS A 237 -0.90 0.72 -2.53
C LYS A 237 -1.21 0.68 -4.03
N SER A 238 -1.49 -0.50 -4.57
CA SER A 238 -1.91 -0.67 -5.97
C SER A 238 -3.23 0.05 -6.28
N ALA A 239 -4.17 0.06 -5.32
CA ALA A 239 -5.41 0.82 -5.45
C ALA A 239 -5.16 2.34 -5.44
N ILE A 240 -4.23 2.83 -4.61
CA ILE A 240 -3.79 4.24 -4.61
C ILE A 240 -3.17 4.63 -5.96
N ASP A 241 -2.29 3.79 -6.51
CA ASP A 241 -1.67 4.03 -7.82
C ASP A 241 -2.73 4.12 -8.94
N THR A 242 -3.71 3.22 -8.90
CA THR A 242 -4.82 3.21 -9.85
C THR A 242 -5.66 4.49 -9.73
N ALA A 243 -6.01 4.90 -8.51
CA ALA A 243 -6.78 6.13 -8.28
C ALA A 243 -6.01 7.39 -8.73
N ALA A 244 -4.70 7.46 -8.43
CA ALA A 244 -3.85 8.56 -8.86
C ALA A 244 -3.76 8.64 -10.39
N ALA A 245 -3.54 7.51 -11.07
CA ALA A 245 -3.47 7.47 -12.52
C ALA A 245 -4.80 7.92 -13.17
N ALA A 246 -5.93 7.42 -12.68
CA ALA A 246 -7.25 7.83 -13.15
C ALA A 246 -7.49 9.33 -12.96
N LYS A 247 -7.11 9.88 -11.79
CA LYS A 247 -7.30 11.31 -11.52
C LYS A 247 -6.43 12.21 -12.40
N LYS A 248 -5.17 11.82 -12.66
CA LYS A 248 -4.31 12.54 -13.60
C LYS A 248 -4.86 12.53 -15.02
N GLN A 249 -5.48 11.42 -15.45
CA GLN A 249 -6.14 11.34 -16.76
C GLN A 249 -7.37 12.26 -16.83
N GLU A 250 -8.17 12.35 -15.75
CA GLU A 250 -9.28 13.30 -15.66
C GLU A 250 -8.78 14.76 -15.80
N ILE A 251 -7.69 15.11 -15.11
CA ILE A 251 -7.04 16.43 -15.21
C ILE A 251 -6.52 16.69 -16.63
N ASP A 252 -5.94 15.69 -17.30
CA ASP A 252 -5.44 15.83 -18.67
C ASP A 252 -6.55 16.15 -19.68
N ASN A 253 -7.71 15.53 -19.49
CA ASN A 253 -8.86 15.70 -20.38
C ASN A 253 -9.52 17.07 -20.26
N ARG A 254 -9.24 17.84 -19.19
CA ARG A 254 -9.77 19.19 -19.01
C ARG A 254 -9.15 20.17 -20.00
N GLN A 255 -9.98 20.74 -20.88
CA GLN A 255 -9.56 21.68 -21.94
C GLN A 255 -9.58 23.15 -21.48
N ASP A 256 -10.26 23.42 -20.38
CA ASP A 256 -10.35 24.72 -19.74
C ASP A 256 -9.06 25.11 -19.00
N LEU A 257 -8.25 24.13 -18.60
CA LEU A 257 -6.97 24.33 -17.93
C LEU A 257 -5.81 24.55 -18.90
N THR A 258 -4.82 25.31 -18.45
CA THR A 258 -3.49 25.36 -19.08
C THR A 258 -2.58 24.21 -18.63
N ASP A 259 -1.49 23.99 -19.35
CA ASP A 259 -0.49 22.98 -19.05
C ASP A 259 0.14 23.20 -17.67
N GLU A 260 0.35 24.46 -17.26
CA GLU A 260 0.85 24.81 -15.93
C GLU A 260 -0.16 24.49 -14.81
N GLU A 261 -1.45 24.79 -15.00
CA GLU A 261 -2.50 24.46 -14.04
C GLU A 261 -2.68 22.94 -13.91
N LYS A 262 -2.58 22.19 -15.03
CA LYS A 262 -2.57 20.72 -15.04
C LYS A 262 -1.37 20.17 -14.30
N ALA A 263 -0.17 20.69 -14.56
CA ALA A 263 1.05 20.23 -13.91
C ALA A 263 0.98 20.40 -12.38
N ALA A 264 0.53 21.56 -11.91
CA ALA A 264 0.32 21.82 -10.49
C ALA A 264 -0.68 20.83 -9.87
N ALA A 265 -1.81 20.59 -10.53
CA ALA A 265 -2.83 19.65 -10.05
C ALA A 265 -2.34 18.20 -10.00
N LYS A 266 -1.59 17.76 -11.01
CA LYS A 266 -0.99 16.41 -11.01
C LYS A 266 0.06 16.24 -9.91
N SER A 267 0.81 17.30 -9.60
CA SER A 267 1.75 17.30 -8.47
C SER A 267 1.03 17.18 -7.12
N ASP A 268 -0.15 17.79 -6.97
CA ASP A 268 -0.99 17.62 -5.77
C ASP A 268 -1.51 16.18 -5.66
N VAL A 269 -1.94 15.58 -6.79
CA VAL A 269 -2.30 14.15 -6.83
C VAL A 269 -1.14 13.26 -6.38
N ASP A 270 0.08 13.52 -6.87
CA ASP A 270 1.27 12.75 -6.48
C ASP A 270 1.58 12.88 -4.98
N THR A 271 1.46 14.09 -4.44
CA THR A 271 1.67 14.34 -3.01
C THR A 271 0.68 13.54 -2.18
N LYS A 272 -0.62 13.63 -2.51
CA LYS A 272 -1.69 12.90 -1.82
C LYS A 272 -1.55 11.38 -1.93
N ALA A 273 -1.11 10.88 -3.09
CA ALA A 273 -0.84 9.46 -3.29
C ALA A 273 0.33 8.97 -2.41
N ASN A 274 1.40 9.75 -2.31
CA ASN A 274 2.53 9.42 -1.43
C ASN A 274 2.13 9.45 0.05
N ASP A 275 1.36 10.45 0.48
CA ASP A 275 0.85 10.53 1.85
C ASP A 275 -0.05 9.33 2.19
N ALA A 276 -0.91 8.91 1.25
CA ALA A 276 -1.76 7.74 1.41
C ALA A 276 -0.94 6.44 1.54
N LYS A 277 0.10 6.27 0.71
CA LYS A 277 1.02 5.11 0.80
C LYS A 277 1.77 5.08 2.13
N ALA A 278 2.23 6.23 2.62
CA ALA A 278 2.87 6.34 3.93
C ALA A 278 1.90 5.98 5.07
N ALA A 279 0.63 6.38 4.97
CA ALA A 279 -0.39 5.98 5.94
C ALA A 279 -0.66 4.46 5.91
N ILE A 280 -0.68 3.84 4.73
CA ILE A 280 -0.79 2.37 4.57
C ILE A 280 0.43 1.67 5.18
N ASP A 281 1.64 2.19 4.97
CA ASP A 281 2.87 1.63 5.55
C ASP A 281 2.84 1.64 7.08
N ASN A 282 2.31 2.71 7.68
CA ASN A 282 2.20 2.86 9.13
C ASN A 282 1.06 2.05 9.76
N ALA A 283 0.09 1.58 8.98
CA ALA A 283 -1.00 0.78 9.51
C ALA A 283 -0.51 -0.61 9.95
N THR A 284 -0.91 -1.06 11.14
CA THR A 284 -0.52 -2.38 11.67
C THR A 284 -1.57 -3.46 11.42
N THR A 285 -2.84 -3.11 11.24
CA THR A 285 -3.94 -4.07 11.05
C THR A 285 -4.53 -3.97 9.65
N ASN A 286 -5.17 -5.05 9.19
CA ASN A 286 -5.92 -5.05 7.92
C ASN A 286 -6.98 -3.93 7.88
N ALA A 287 -7.69 -3.69 8.99
CA ALA A 287 -8.68 -2.62 9.08
C ALA A 287 -8.04 -1.22 8.98
N GLY A 288 -6.86 -1.03 9.58
CA GLY A 288 -6.09 0.21 9.45
C GLY A 288 -5.64 0.45 8.01
N VAL A 289 -5.17 -0.60 7.32
CA VAL A 289 -4.78 -0.53 5.91
C VAL A 289 -5.96 -0.13 5.02
N GLU A 290 -7.13 -0.74 5.20
CA GLU A 290 -8.33 -0.37 4.45
C GLU A 290 -8.80 1.06 4.75
N THR A 291 -8.71 1.50 6.01
CA THR A 291 -9.04 2.88 6.39
C THR A 291 -8.11 3.89 5.71
N ALA A 292 -6.80 3.64 5.72
CA ALA A 292 -5.80 4.49 5.08
C ALA A 292 -5.98 4.54 3.57
N LYS A 293 -6.27 3.39 2.94
CA LYS A 293 -6.61 3.29 1.52
C LYS A 293 -7.82 4.14 1.17
N THR A 294 -8.94 4.00 1.88
CA THR A 294 -10.17 4.78 1.63
C THR A 294 -9.91 6.28 1.77
N ALA A 295 -9.27 6.71 2.87
CA ALA A 295 -8.93 8.11 3.06
C ALA A 295 -8.01 8.65 1.95
N GLY A 296 -7.06 7.83 1.50
CA GLY A 296 -6.16 8.15 0.40
C GLY A 296 -6.89 8.32 -0.93
N THR A 297 -7.76 7.38 -1.30
CA THR A 297 -8.56 7.46 -2.53
C THR A 297 -9.49 8.67 -2.52
N ASP A 298 -10.10 8.97 -1.37
CA ASP A 298 -10.98 10.14 -1.22
C ASP A 298 -10.19 11.44 -1.38
N SER A 299 -9.03 11.54 -0.74
CA SER A 299 -8.13 12.71 -0.87
C SER A 299 -7.70 12.93 -2.31
N ILE A 300 -7.30 11.88 -3.05
CA ILE A 300 -6.96 11.96 -4.47
C ILE A 300 -8.18 12.41 -5.30
N SER A 301 -9.35 11.81 -5.05
CA SER A 301 -10.57 12.12 -5.81
C SER A 301 -10.99 13.58 -5.69
N SER A 302 -10.69 14.22 -4.55
CA SER A 302 -11.03 15.61 -4.23
C SER A 302 -10.21 16.65 -5.00
N VAL A 303 -9.13 16.26 -5.68
CA VAL A 303 -8.28 17.20 -6.44
C VAL A 303 -9.08 17.77 -7.61
N ASN A 304 -9.40 19.06 -7.56
CA ASN A 304 -10.11 19.73 -8.64
C ASN A 304 -9.53 21.14 -8.87
N PRO A 305 -8.61 21.32 -9.83
CA PRO A 305 -7.97 22.61 -10.03
C PRO A 305 -8.92 23.65 -10.65
N PRO A 306 -8.85 24.93 -10.27
CA PRO A 306 -9.62 25.98 -10.93
C PRO A 306 -9.02 26.34 -12.29
N ALA A 307 -9.85 26.72 -13.28
CA ALA A 307 -9.41 27.28 -14.56
C ALA A 307 -9.33 28.80 -14.47
N THR A 308 -8.14 29.34 -14.17
CA THR A 308 -7.99 30.76 -13.82
C THR A 308 -7.46 31.60 -14.99
N ALA A 309 -6.51 31.07 -15.75
CA ALA A 309 -5.84 31.82 -16.82
C ALA A 309 -6.81 32.19 -17.95
N LYS A 310 -7.51 31.20 -18.52
CA LYS A 310 -8.44 31.41 -19.64
C LYS A 310 -9.63 32.29 -19.25
N ASP A 311 -10.21 32.07 -18.06
CA ASP A 311 -11.36 32.84 -17.58
C ASP A 311 -11.02 34.31 -17.35
N THR A 312 -9.83 34.58 -16.79
CA THR A 312 -9.31 35.94 -16.61
C THR A 312 -9.09 36.63 -17.95
N ALA A 313 -8.50 35.93 -18.92
CA ALA A 313 -8.26 36.46 -20.26
C ALA A 313 -9.55 36.77 -21.02
N LYS A 314 -10.54 35.88 -21.01
CA LYS A 314 -11.85 36.11 -21.64
C LYS A 314 -12.57 37.31 -21.03
N SER A 315 -12.51 37.46 -19.70
CA SER A 315 -13.07 38.63 -19.01
C SER A 315 -12.42 39.95 -19.45
N ALA A 316 -11.12 39.93 -19.76
CA ALA A 316 -10.43 41.10 -20.31
C ALA A 316 -10.90 41.44 -21.74
N ILE A 317 -11.15 40.43 -22.58
CA ILE A 317 -11.73 40.61 -23.92
C ILE A 317 -13.14 41.23 -23.83
N ASP A 318 -13.98 40.72 -22.93
CA ASP A 318 -15.34 41.27 -22.72
C ASP A 318 -15.30 42.75 -22.31
N ARG A 319 -14.37 43.11 -21.42
CA ARG A 319 -14.19 44.50 -21.00
C ARG A 319 -13.69 45.39 -22.14
N ALA A 320 -12.77 44.90 -22.97
CA ALA A 320 -12.26 45.64 -24.13
C ALA A 320 -13.37 45.87 -25.16
N ALA A 321 -14.14 44.84 -25.50
CA ALA A 321 -15.28 44.93 -26.42
C ALA A 321 -16.33 45.92 -25.92
N ALA A 322 -16.74 45.83 -24.65
CA ALA A 322 -17.72 46.75 -24.05
C ALA A 322 -17.23 48.20 -24.06
N THR A 323 -15.94 48.43 -23.81
CA THR A 323 -15.34 49.76 -23.88
C THR A 323 -15.37 50.30 -25.32
N LYS A 324 -14.98 49.47 -26.29
CA LYS A 324 -14.94 49.89 -27.68
C LYS A 324 -16.30 50.22 -28.27
N LYS A 325 -17.33 49.44 -27.93
CA LYS A 325 -18.71 49.74 -28.35
C LYS A 325 -19.20 51.08 -27.83
N ARG A 326 -18.86 51.44 -26.59
CA ARG A 326 -19.18 52.77 -26.02
C ARG A 326 -18.47 53.91 -26.76
N GLU A 327 -17.21 53.72 -27.14
CA GLU A 327 -16.49 54.70 -27.99
C GLU A 327 -17.18 54.89 -29.34
N ILE A 328 -17.59 53.79 -30.00
CA ILE A 328 -18.34 53.83 -31.27
C ILE A 328 -19.69 54.52 -31.09
N ASP A 329 -20.40 54.28 -29.99
CA ASP A 329 -21.67 54.94 -29.70
C ASP A 329 -21.54 56.45 -29.52
N ALA A 330 -20.46 56.89 -28.88
CA ALA A 330 -20.19 58.30 -28.64
C ALA A 330 -19.85 59.08 -29.92
N ARG A 331 -19.54 58.42 -31.04
CA ARG A 331 -19.21 59.06 -32.31
C ARG A 331 -20.45 59.64 -32.99
N SER A 332 -20.56 60.96 -33.05
CA SER A 332 -21.70 61.67 -33.65
C SER A 332 -21.62 61.79 -35.18
N ASP A 333 -20.42 61.61 -35.73
CA ASP A 333 -20.11 61.65 -37.17
C ASP A 333 -20.62 60.39 -37.92
N LEU A 334 -20.83 59.28 -37.22
CA LEU A 334 -21.34 58.03 -37.79
C LEU A 334 -22.86 57.98 -37.83
N THR A 335 -23.41 57.27 -38.82
CA THR A 335 -24.81 56.87 -38.84
C THR A 335 -25.07 55.61 -38.00
N ALA A 336 -26.34 55.32 -37.71
CA ALA A 336 -26.76 54.12 -37.00
C ALA A 336 -26.25 52.83 -37.67
N GLU A 337 -26.28 52.76 -39.01
CA GLU A 337 -25.80 51.62 -39.78
C GLU A 337 -24.28 51.47 -39.70
N GLU A 338 -23.52 52.57 -39.79
CA GLU A 338 -22.06 52.54 -39.64
C GLU A 338 -21.64 52.11 -38.22
N LYS A 339 -22.37 52.59 -37.19
CA LYS A 339 -22.18 52.14 -35.80
C LYS A 339 -22.50 50.66 -35.63
N ALA A 340 -23.62 50.19 -36.18
CA ALA A 340 -24.04 48.80 -36.10
C ALA A 340 -22.99 47.87 -36.75
N ALA A 341 -22.49 48.23 -37.94
CA ALA A 341 -21.45 47.49 -38.63
C ALA A 341 -20.15 47.44 -37.80
N ALA A 342 -19.72 48.57 -37.23
CA ALA A 342 -18.52 48.63 -36.40
C ALA A 342 -18.65 47.81 -35.11
N LYS A 343 -19.82 47.83 -34.45
CA LYS A 343 -20.09 46.99 -33.28
C LYS A 343 -20.11 45.49 -33.60
N ALA A 344 -20.62 45.12 -34.78
CA ALA A 344 -20.58 43.73 -35.24
C ALA A 344 -19.13 43.26 -35.51
N ASP A 345 -18.27 44.14 -36.02
CA ASP A 345 -16.83 43.86 -36.14
C ASP A 345 -16.17 43.69 -34.76
N VAL A 346 -16.52 44.53 -33.77
CA VAL A 346 -16.07 44.35 -32.37
C VAL A 346 -16.47 42.97 -31.83
N ASP A 347 -17.72 42.55 -32.04
CA ASP A 347 -18.20 41.23 -31.59
C ASP A 347 -17.46 40.09 -32.28
N THR A 348 -17.20 40.22 -33.58
CA THR A 348 -16.44 39.23 -34.36
C THR A 348 -15.03 39.10 -33.80
N LYS A 349 -14.31 40.20 -33.63
CA LYS A 349 -12.96 40.20 -33.06
C LYS A 349 -12.90 39.69 -31.63
N ALA A 350 -13.91 40.00 -30.81
CA ALA A 350 -14.01 39.48 -29.46
C ALA A 350 -14.20 37.95 -29.44
N ASN A 351 -15.06 37.43 -30.31
CA ASN A 351 -15.27 35.98 -30.44
C ASN A 351 -14.02 35.26 -30.96
N ASP A 352 -13.35 35.82 -31.98
CA ASP A 352 -12.09 35.29 -32.51
C ASP A 352 -11.01 35.23 -31.42
N ALA A 353 -10.89 36.29 -30.61
CA ALA A 353 -9.94 36.34 -29.50
C ALA A 353 -10.25 35.30 -28.42
N LYS A 354 -11.53 35.11 -28.07
CA LYS A 354 -11.95 34.07 -27.11
C LYS A 354 -11.65 32.67 -27.64
N ALA A 355 -11.88 32.41 -28.93
CA ALA A 355 -11.54 31.15 -29.57
C ALA A 355 -10.02 30.90 -29.56
N ALA A 356 -9.20 31.93 -29.78
CA ALA A 356 -7.75 31.83 -29.67
C ALA A 356 -7.29 31.53 -28.22
N ILE A 357 -7.94 32.13 -27.21
CA ILE A 357 -7.70 31.83 -25.78
C ILE A 357 -8.09 30.38 -25.46
N ASP A 358 -9.20 29.88 -26.00
CA ASP A 358 -9.64 28.50 -25.81
C ASP A 358 -8.65 27.49 -26.41
N ALA A 359 -8.09 27.81 -27.58
CA ALA A 359 -7.11 26.97 -28.26
C ALA A 359 -5.71 27.00 -27.61
N ALA A 360 -5.38 28.04 -26.85
CA ALA A 360 -4.10 28.15 -26.16
C ALA A 360 -3.94 27.07 -25.08
N THR A 361 -2.78 26.42 -25.02
CA THR A 361 -2.49 25.36 -24.04
C THR A 361 -1.65 25.86 -22.86
N THR A 362 -0.84 26.90 -23.02
CA THR A 362 0.02 27.46 -21.96
C THR A 362 -0.47 28.82 -21.48
N ASN A 363 -0.09 29.18 -20.24
CA ASN A 363 -0.35 30.52 -19.70
C ASN A 363 0.19 31.64 -20.62
N GLU A 364 1.39 31.47 -21.18
CA GLU A 364 2.00 32.44 -22.10
C GLU A 364 1.20 32.61 -23.39
N ALA A 365 0.70 31.50 -23.96
CA ALA A 365 -0.13 31.54 -25.16
C ALA A 365 -1.49 32.20 -24.89
N VAL A 366 -2.10 31.95 -23.72
CA VAL A 366 -3.32 32.64 -23.27
C VAL A 366 -3.09 34.15 -23.15
N GLU A 367 -2.00 34.57 -22.53
CA GLU A 367 -1.64 35.99 -22.38
C GLU A 367 -1.37 36.67 -23.73
N THR A 368 -0.73 35.95 -24.66
CA THR A 368 -0.49 36.40 -26.03
C THR A 368 -1.81 36.58 -26.79
N ALA A 369 -2.71 35.59 -26.76
CA ALA A 369 -4.01 35.65 -27.40
C ALA A 369 -4.89 36.76 -26.83
N LYS A 370 -4.87 36.94 -25.50
CA LYS A 370 -5.53 38.06 -24.81
C LYS A 370 -5.03 39.40 -25.36
N THR A 371 -3.72 39.60 -25.37
CA THR A 371 -3.10 40.86 -25.82
C THR A 371 -3.46 41.17 -27.27
N ALA A 372 -3.26 40.21 -28.17
CA ALA A 372 -3.60 40.35 -29.58
C ALA A 372 -5.10 40.64 -29.81
N GLY A 373 -5.98 40.02 -29.03
CA GLY A 373 -7.43 40.25 -29.07
C GLY A 373 -7.81 41.66 -28.62
N VAL A 374 -7.26 42.14 -27.50
CA VAL A 374 -7.47 43.51 -27.01
C VAL A 374 -6.97 44.52 -28.04
N ASP A 375 -5.78 44.32 -28.60
CA ASP A 375 -5.21 45.20 -29.62
C ASP A 375 -6.08 45.24 -30.88
N SER A 376 -6.56 44.08 -31.33
CA SER A 376 -7.45 43.98 -32.50
C SER A 376 -8.79 44.72 -32.29
N ILE A 377 -9.38 44.61 -31.10
CA ILE A 377 -10.62 45.33 -30.75
C ILE A 377 -10.38 46.84 -30.67
N THR A 378 -9.31 47.26 -29.99
CA THR A 378 -9.02 48.69 -29.78
C THR A 378 -8.69 49.41 -31.09
N ALA A 379 -8.08 48.72 -32.05
CA ALA A 379 -7.75 49.22 -33.38
C ALA A 379 -8.98 49.53 -34.28
N ILE A 380 -10.18 49.05 -33.93
CA ILE A 380 -11.39 49.29 -34.73
C ILE A 380 -11.68 50.80 -34.79
N ASN A 381 -11.71 51.37 -35.98
CA ASN A 381 -12.03 52.78 -36.18
C ASN A 381 -12.83 52.95 -37.47
N PRO A 382 -14.17 52.95 -37.42
CA PRO A 382 -14.98 53.00 -38.63
C PRO A 382 -14.88 54.38 -39.33
N PRO A 383 -14.82 54.44 -40.65
CA PRO A 383 -14.89 55.72 -41.38
C PRO A 383 -16.32 56.28 -41.38
N ALA A 384 -16.46 57.61 -41.35
CA ALA A 384 -17.75 58.32 -41.45
C ALA A 384 -18.08 58.65 -42.91
N THR A 385 -18.50 57.65 -43.68
CA THR A 385 -18.60 57.77 -45.14
C THR A 385 -19.91 58.41 -45.61
N ALA A 386 -21.03 58.10 -44.96
CA ALA A 386 -22.35 58.52 -45.40
C ALA A 386 -22.50 60.06 -45.35
N LYS A 387 -22.21 60.64 -44.18
CA LYS A 387 -22.30 62.10 -43.97
C LYS A 387 -21.29 62.86 -44.82
N ASP A 388 -20.04 62.40 -44.89
CA ASP A 388 -18.99 63.07 -45.67
C ASP A 388 -19.32 63.07 -47.17
N THR A 389 -19.82 61.95 -47.70
CA THR A 389 -20.23 61.85 -49.11
C THR A 389 -21.40 62.77 -49.41
N ALA A 390 -22.40 62.84 -48.54
CA ALA A 390 -23.56 63.72 -48.70
C ALA A 390 -23.15 65.20 -48.66
N LYS A 391 -22.28 65.59 -47.72
CA LYS A 391 -21.75 66.97 -47.66
C LYS A 391 -20.98 67.33 -48.92
N ALA A 392 -20.15 66.43 -49.44
CA ALA A 392 -19.42 66.65 -50.69
C ALA A 392 -20.34 66.75 -51.92
N ALA A 393 -21.51 66.10 -51.91
CA ALA A 393 -22.52 66.27 -52.94
C ALA A 393 -23.21 67.64 -52.86
N ILE A 394 -23.52 68.13 -51.65
CA ILE A 394 -24.02 69.49 -51.43
C ILE A 394 -23.02 70.53 -51.93
N ASP A 395 -21.73 70.37 -51.62
CA ASP A 395 -20.67 71.27 -52.09
C ASP A 395 -20.62 71.37 -53.63
N ARG A 396 -20.66 70.21 -54.29
CA ARG A 396 -20.67 70.16 -55.76
C ARG A 396 -21.91 70.82 -56.35
N ALA A 397 -23.08 70.60 -55.77
CA ALA A 397 -24.33 71.19 -56.23
C ALA A 397 -24.36 72.71 -56.03
N ALA A 398 -23.91 73.20 -54.88
CA ALA A 398 -23.80 74.62 -54.59
C ALA A 398 -22.86 75.30 -55.60
N GLU A 399 -21.68 74.73 -55.83
CA GLU A 399 -20.71 75.26 -56.78
C GLU A 399 -21.24 75.25 -58.23
N ALA A 400 -21.91 74.18 -58.66
CA ALA A 400 -22.56 74.13 -59.97
C ALA A 400 -23.62 75.22 -60.11
N LYS A 401 -24.45 75.42 -59.08
CA LYS A 401 -25.52 76.42 -59.11
C LYS A 401 -24.99 77.84 -59.19
N LYS A 402 -23.91 78.15 -58.46
CA LYS A 402 -23.25 79.46 -58.54
C LYS A 402 -22.74 79.76 -59.94
N ARG A 403 -22.20 78.75 -60.66
CA ARG A 403 -21.76 78.91 -62.05
C ARG A 403 -22.92 79.18 -63.00
N GLU A 404 -24.08 78.54 -62.81
CA GLU A 404 -25.30 78.85 -63.57
C GLU A 404 -25.73 80.31 -63.35
N ILE A 405 -25.73 80.77 -62.10
CA ILE A 405 -26.05 82.16 -61.74
C ILE A 405 -25.05 83.13 -62.38
N ASP A 406 -23.77 82.79 -62.41
CA ASP A 406 -22.74 83.62 -63.05
C ASP A 406 -22.93 83.77 -64.56
N ALA A 407 -23.34 82.69 -65.22
CA ALA A 407 -23.54 82.66 -66.66
C ALA A 407 -24.75 83.48 -67.13
N ARG A 408 -25.67 83.86 -66.22
CA ARG A 408 -26.85 84.65 -66.56
C ARG A 408 -26.52 86.10 -66.87
N SER A 409 -26.75 86.53 -68.11
CA SER A 409 -26.46 87.90 -68.57
C SER A 409 -27.54 88.92 -68.23
N ASP A 410 -28.71 88.45 -67.79
CA ASP A 410 -29.88 89.26 -67.46
C ASP A 410 -29.90 89.77 -66.01
N LEU A 411 -28.93 89.37 -65.18
CA LEU A 411 -28.80 89.76 -63.78
C LEU A 411 -27.67 90.78 -63.57
N THR A 412 -27.90 91.72 -62.65
CA THR A 412 -26.86 92.62 -62.13
C THR A 412 -25.84 91.90 -61.25
N ALA A 413 -24.70 92.54 -60.98
CA ALA A 413 -23.68 91.99 -60.10
C ALA A 413 -24.21 91.80 -58.66
N GLU A 414 -25.05 92.72 -58.19
CA GLU A 414 -25.70 92.70 -56.89
C GLU A 414 -26.72 91.55 -56.78
N GLU A 415 -27.54 91.33 -57.83
CA GLU A 415 -28.50 90.22 -57.87
C GLU A 415 -27.80 88.85 -57.92
N LYS A 416 -26.68 88.74 -58.66
CA LYS A 416 -25.85 87.52 -58.66
C LYS A 416 -25.22 87.26 -57.30
N ALA A 417 -24.67 88.30 -56.65
CA ALA A 417 -24.06 88.18 -55.33
C ALA A 417 -25.08 87.72 -54.28
N ALA A 418 -26.29 88.29 -54.28
CA ALA A 418 -27.37 87.89 -53.38
C ALA A 418 -27.80 86.44 -53.61
N ALA A 419 -28.00 86.03 -54.86
CA ALA A 419 -28.40 84.65 -55.18
C ALA A 419 -27.33 83.61 -54.81
N LYS A 420 -26.04 83.93 -54.99
CA LYS A 420 -24.95 83.04 -54.54
C LYS A 420 -24.84 82.95 -53.02
N ALA A 421 -25.08 84.05 -52.31
CA ALA A 421 -25.12 84.04 -50.84
C ALA A 421 -26.30 83.19 -50.32
N GLU A 422 -27.44 83.20 -51.02
CA GLU A 422 -28.57 82.31 -50.73
C GLU A 422 -28.20 80.83 -50.97
N VAL A 423 -27.52 80.52 -52.08
CA VAL A 423 -26.98 79.17 -52.33
C VAL A 423 -26.03 78.72 -51.21
N ASP A 424 -25.14 79.60 -50.74
CA ASP A 424 -24.23 79.31 -49.62
C ASP A 424 -24.97 79.06 -48.31
N ALA A 425 -25.96 79.89 -47.99
CA ALA A 425 -26.78 79.71 -46.80
C ALA A 425 -27.52 78.37 -46.84
N LEU A 426 -28.12 78.01 -47.97
CA LEU A 426 -28.81 76.73 -48.15
C LEU A 426 -27.84 75.54 -48.08
N ALA A 427 -26.63 75.66 -48.62
CA ALA A 427 -25.60 74.63 -48.50
C ALA A 427 -25.17 74.42 -47.04
N ILE A 428 -25.00 75.49 -46.26
CA ILE A 428 -24.70 75.40 -44.82
C ILE A 428 -25.83 74.68 -44.08
N VAL A 429 -27.08 75.07 -44.33
CA VAL A 429 -28.25 74.47 -43.68
C VAL A 429 -28.39 72.99 -44.04
N ALA A 430 -28.19 72.63 -45.31
CA ALA A 430 -28.23 71.23 -45.75
C ALA A 430 -27.15 70.37 -45.08
N LYS A 431 -25.91 70.90 -44.96
CA LYS A 431 -24.83 70.20 -44.26
C LYS A 431 -25.11 70.03 -42.77
N ALA A 432 -25.69 71.04 -42.11
CA ALA A 432 -26.11 70.93 -40.71
C ALA A 432 -27.19 69.85 -40.53
N ALA A 433 -28.18 69.79 -41.44
CA ALA A 433 -29.19 68.73 -41.41
C ALA A 433 -28.59 67.32 -41.64
N ILE A 434 -27.58 67.20 -42.51
CA ILE A 434 -26.81 65.95 -42.69
C ILE A 434 -26.04 65.58 -41.41
N ASP A 435 -25.46 66.56 -40.72
CA ASP A 435 -24.77 66.35 -39.44
C ASP A 435 -25.72 65.84 -38.34
N GLU A 436 -26.95 66.36 -38.32
CA GLU A 436 -27.97 65.97 -37.36
C GLU A 436 -28.62 64.61 -37.65
N ALA A 437 -28.57 64.13 -38.90
CA ALA A 437 -29.16 62.86 -39.27
C ALA A 437 -28.56 61.69 -38.46
N GLY A 438 -29.43 60.84 -37.92
CA GLY A 438 -29.06 59.69 -37.10
C GLY A 438 -28.75 58.42 -37.90
N ASP A 439 -29.32 58.29 -39.10
CA ASP A 439 -29.26 57.09 -39.93
C ASP A 439 -29.01 57.44 -41.42
N ASN A 440 -28.74 56.41 -42.22
CA ASN A 440 -28.49 56.59 -43.65
C ASN A 440 -29.71 57.16 -44.39
N ALA A 441 -30.92 56.80 -43.98
CA ALA A 441 -32.16 57.32 -44.56
C ALA A 441 -32.33 58.83 -44.31
N GLY A 442 -32.03 59.28 -43.10
CA GLY A 442 -32.02 60.69 -42.71
C GLY A 442 -30.95 61.48 -43.46
N VAL A 443 -29.74 60.91 -43.63
CA VAL A 443 -28.68 61.53 -44.44
C VAL A 443 -29.13 61.68 -45.90
N ALA A 444 -29.73 60.64 -46.49
CA ALA A 444 -30.23 60.68 -47.86
C ALA A 444 -31.35 61.72 -48.03
N LEU A 445 -32.28 61.80 -47.07
CA LEU A 445 -33.36 62.78 -47.08
C LEU A 445 -32.84 64.22 -46.94
N ALA A 446 -31.88 64.46 -46.04
CA ALA A 446 -31.26 65.76 -45.85
C ALA A 446 -30.49 66.20 -47.11
N LEU A 447 -29.78 65.25 -47.75
CA LEU A 447 -29.13 65.47 -49.03
C LEU A 447 -30.13 65.84 -50.13
N GLU A 448 -31.18 65.04 -50.32
CA GLU A 448 -32.20 65.28 -51.34
C GLU A 448 -32.83 66.66 -51.19
N LYS A 449 -33.26 67.01 -49.97
CA LYS A 449 -33.84 68.32 -49.68
C LYS A 449 -32.86 69.47 -49.92
N GLY A 450 -31.61 69.30 -49.51
CA GLY A 450 -30.56 70.28 -49.76
C GLY A 450 -30.32 70.53 -51.25
N LEU A 451 -30.25 69.46 -52.05
CA LEU A 451 -30.10 69.55 -53.50
C LEU A 451 -31.29 70.26 -54.16
N VAL A 452 -32.51 69.90 -53.75
CA VAL A 452 -33.74 70.55 -54.25
C VAL A 452 -33.76 72.04 -53.92
N ALA A 453 -33.44 72.42 -52.67
CA ALA A 453 -33.42 73.81 -52.25
C ALA A 453 -32.37 74.63 -53.03
N ILE A 454 -31.16 74.10 -53.21
CA ILE A 454 -30.11 74.74 -54.01
C ILE A 454 -30.54 74.90 -55.47
N ALA A 455 -31.11 73.85 -56.07
CA ALA A 455 -31.56 73.89 -57.46
C ALA A 455 -32.66 74.93 -57.70
N ALA A 456 -33.54 75.13 -56.70
CA ALA A 456 -34.65 76.06 -56.74
C ALA A 456 -34.24 77.55 -56.69
N VAL A 457 -32.99 77.88 -56.34
CA VAL A 457 -32.50 79.26 -56.37
C VAL A 457 -32.51 79.77 -57.82
N ASN A 458 -33.48 80.60 -58.15
CA ASN A 458 -33.62 81.17 -59.48
C ASN A 458 -33.92 82.67 -59.38
N PRO A 459 -32.90 83.54 -59.38
CA PRO A 459 -33.10 84.98 -59.26
C PRO A 459 -33.87 85.53 -60.46
N VAL A 460 -34.80 86.44 -60.22
CA VAL A 460 -35.52 87.17 -61.27
C VAL A 460 -34.90 88.56 -61.42
N ALA A 461 -34.64 88.97 -62.66
CA ALA A 461 -34.18 90.32 -62.97
C ALA A 461 -35.27 91.31 -62.54
N ALA A 462 -34.92 92.33 -61.76
CA ALA A 462 -35.87 93.36 -61.36
C ALA A 462 -36.43 94.07 -62.60
N SER A 463 -37.75 93.90 -62.85
CA SER A 463 -38.43 94.61 -63.92
C SER A 463 -38.37 96.11 -63.65
N THR A 464 -37.85 96.86 -64.61
CA THR A 464 -37.71 98.32 -64.60
C THR A 464 -39.08 99.00 -64.64
N THR A 465 -39.86 98.90 -63.57
CA THR A 465 -41.02 99.80 -63.34
C THR A 465 -40.61 100.87 -62.33
N LYS A 466 -40.35 102.05 -62.88
CA LYS A 466 -40.08 103.30 -62.17
C LYS A 466 -41.31 103.68 -61.32
N SER A 467 -41.22 103.58 -60.01
CA SER A 467 -42.15 104.29 -59.11
C SER A 467 -41.40 104.95 -57.93
N LEU A 468 -41.91 106.12 -57.54
CA LEU A 468 -41.34 107.12 -56.61
C LEU A 468 -41.38 106.70 -55.12
N PRO A 469 -40.70 107.44 -54.21
CA PRO A 469 -40.31 106.91 -52.90
C PRO A 469 -41.43 107.04 -51.85
N LYS A 470 -41.59 106.02 -50.98
CA LYS A 470 -41.91 106.17 -49.54
C LYS A 470 -41.81 104.85 -48.76
N THR A 471 -41.15 104.96 -47.60
CA THR A 471 -41.38 104.30 -46.30
C THR A 471 -42.03 102.90 -46.24
N GLY A 472 -41.30 101.96 -45.63
CA GLY A 472 -41.87 100.89 -44.82
C GLY A 472 -42.14 99.57 -45.54
N GLU A 473 -41.65 98.50 -44.91
CA GLU A 473 -42.14 97.11 -45.00
C GLU A 473 -41.51 96.15 -46.03
N LYS A 474 -40.69 95.26 -45.45
CA LYS A 474 -40.42 93.84 -45.75
C LYS A 474 -40.41 93.39 -47.21
N ILE A 475 -39.21 93.07 -47.69
CA ILE A 475 -38.98 92.08 -48.74
C ILE A 475 -39.40 90.71 -48.17
N SER A 476 -40.64 90.35 -48.44
CA SER A 476 -41.25 89.04 -48.18
C SER A 476 -41.37 88.32 -49.52
N ALA A 477 -40.32 87.59 -49.90
CA ALA A 477 -40.41 86.60 -51.00
C ALA A 477 -39.36 85.48 -50.87
N SER A 478 -38.19 85.74 -50.27
CA SER A 478 -37.14 84.70 -50.05
C SER A 478 -37.25 83.99 -48.70
N THR A 479 -38.17 84.39 -47.82
CA THR A 479 -38.31 83.84 -46.45
C THR A 479 -39.06 82.51 -46.38
N THR A 480 -39.79 82.12 -47.43
CA THR A 480 -40.64 80.92 -47.42
C THR A 480 -39.82 79.63 -47.52
N LEU A 481 -38.85 79.55 -48.43
CA LEU A 481 -38.02 78.34 -48.58
C LEU A 481 -36.99 78.17 -47.46
N LEU A 482 -36.33 79.25 -47.04
CA LEU A 482 -35.42 79.23 -45.88
C LEU A 482 -36.18 78.88 -44.60
N GLY A 483 -37.42 79.36 -44.47
CA GLY A 483 -38.32 79.07 -43.36
C GLY A 483 -38.77 77.61 -43.29
N GLU A 484 -39.07 76.97 -44.42
CA GLU A 484 -39.43 75.54 -44.47
C GLU A 484 -38.25 74.62 -44.09
N LEU A 485 -37.02 74.98 -44.47
CA LEU A 485 -35.82 74.22 -44.13
C LEU A 485 -35.41 74.41 -42.65
N LEU A 486 -35.56 75.63 -42.11
CA LEU A 486 -35.38 75.92 -40.68
C LEU A 486 -36.45 75.24 -39.80
N LEU A 487 -37.69 75.16 -40.26
CA LEU A 487 -38.75 74.42 -39.59
C LEU A 487 -38.45 72.91 -39.56
N LEU A 488 -37.76 72.39 -40.58
CA LEU A 488 -37.32 71.01 -40.62
C LEU A 488 -36.15 70.72 -39.67
N LEU A 489 -35.20 71.65 -39.51
CA LEU A 489 -34.18 71.60 -38.45
C LEU A 489 -34.86 71.50 -37.07
N ALA A 490 -35.91 72.29 -36.83
CA ALA A 490 -36.69 72.21 -35.61
C ALA A 490 -37.41 70.85 -35.47
N LEU A 491 -37.94 70.28 -36.55
CA LEU A 491 -38.63 68.97 -36.52
C LEU A 491 -37.67 67.78 -36.36
N LEU A 492 -36.49 67.80 -37.00
CA LEU A 492 -35.44 66.79 -36.79
C LEU A 492 -34.88 66.86 -35.36
N SER A 493 -34.69 68.08 -34.83
CA SER A 493 -34.31 68.30 -33.42
C SER A 493 -35.32 67.69 -32.45
N LEU A 494 -36.63 67.80 -32.75
CA LEU A 494 -37.70 67.21 -31.93
C LEU A 494 -37.74 65.67 -32.02
N ALA A 495 -37.47 65.09 -33.20
CA ALA A 495 -37.45 63.64 -33.37
C ALA A 495 -36.28 62.99 -32.60
N ARG A 496 -35.12 63.66 -32.55
CA ARG A 496 -33.93 63.22 -31.81
C ARG A 496 -34.18 63.13 -30.30
N LYS A 497 -34.86 64.14 -29.72
CA LYS A 497 -35.23 64.14 -28.30
C LYS A 497 -36.14 62.97 -27.90
N LYS A 498 -36.90 62.44 -28.85
CA LYS A 498 -37.84 61.33 -28.62
C LYS A 498 -37.18 59.95 -28.68
N GLN A 499 -36.03 59.81 -29.34
CA GLN A 499 -35.23 58.57 -29.39
C GLN A 499 -34.20 58.47 -28.25
N GLU A 500 -33.88 59.57 -27.56
CA GLU A 500 -33.02 59.56 -26.37
C GLU A 500 -33.80 59.32 -25.06
N GLU A 501 -35.14 59.30 -25.10
CA GLU A 501 -36.04 59.06 -23.95
C GLU A 501 -36.61 57.61 -23.88
N GLU A 502 -36.24 56.72 -24.81
CA GLU A 502 -36.46 55.25 -24.79
C GLU A 502 -35.12 54.51 -24.72
#